data_AF-A0A7T5EU79-F1
#
_entry.id   AF-A0A7T5EU79-F1
#
_cell.length_a   1.000
_cell.length_b   1.000
_cell.length_c   1.000
_cell.angle_alpha   90.00
_cell.angle_beta   90.00
_cell.angle_gamma   90.00
#
_symmetry.space_group_name_H-M   'P 1'
#
loop_
_entity.id
_entity.type
_entity.pdbx_description
1 polymer ?
#
loop_
_entity_poly.entity_id
_entity_poly.type
_entity_poly.pdbx_seq_one_letter_code
_entity_poly.pdbx_strand_id
1 'polypeptide(L)'
;MSPKSPRFKARASKRRTHLTLEIGHKNKSTAQADTRSGQYAPGRSLRYRSPDGRRPVAEQRPVAERRPVAERRPVAERRPVRGRRSVNERRPVAGRRIFSGRRAAERRQAVYDWRSVDAWRSVESREQLVRRRSQSRQTGGLGSPAGRLLEVGSHIVAELKARMGVRARIVLTIAVSLVLVVLAPATLAALIHRARTVSAANVSSSLVAANSWNNTTDAAKTISVYNASNGQTMAVSLNQYILNVLAAQMPPTAPMASLQAAAVVIRTYAEKAMTRATQATQGGKGKGKHPADVTTSGVNDLEWLTDSQQENLFSSQYAVDETRLREAVSSTDGLIVTYHNAPIDAFLTRVSAGETRNGKVELGSHLPYLVPVKCPADVHSPNFESHFTFSESQLAKMLNVKTNQLVLKNLKVKSRDKQGYSTLISDGSYSWTGAAFAAKLELPSADMTFRVTGSKIEITTKGIGNGYGMSLYQARAWGKAGKSWKEILSKFYPGTKIQPSSL
;
A
#
# COMPACT_ATOMS: atom_id res chain seq x y z
N MET A 1 54.54 -16.67 19.89
CA MET A 1 55.99 -16.69 20.16
C MET A 1 56.64 -15.55 19.38
N SER A 2 57.33 -14.67 20.13
CA SER A 2 58.40 -13.71 19.79
C SER A 2 58.98 -13.69 18.36
N PRO A 3 59.42 -12.51 17.85
CA PRO A 3 60.48 -11.75 18.53
C PRO A 3 60.49 -10.20 18.47
N LYS A 4 61.19 -9.67 19.50
CA LYS A 4 62.06 -8.49 19.56
C LYS A 4 61.44 -7.07 19.58
N SER A 5 61.59 -6.45 20.76
CA SER A 5 61.53 -5.01 21.05
C SER A 5 62.69 -4.21 20.40
N PRO A 6 62.60 -2.85 20.33
CA PRO A 6 63.23 -2.08 21.41
C PRO A 6 62.48 -0.81 21.89
N ARG A 7 62.57 -0.61 23.21
CA ARG A 7 62.67 0.62 24.04
C ARG A 7 62.72 1.99 23.33
N PHE A 8 61.99 3.00 23.86
CA PHE A 8 62.56 4.11 24.69
C PHE A 8 61.51 5.16 25.16
N LYS A 9 61.53 5.44 26.48
CA LYS A 9 61.34 6.70 27.27
C LYS A 9 60.33 7.78 26.80
N ALA A 10 59.29 8.15 27.56
CA ALA A 10 59.21 8.90 28.84
C ALA A 10 59.10 10.45 28.71
N ARG A 11 57.88 10.92 29.01
CA ARG A 11 57.41 12.19 29.66
C ARG A 11 58.40 13.30 30.02
N ALA A 12 58.03 14.56 29.69
CA ALA A 12 57.95 15.75 30.59
C ALA A 12 57.43 16.95 29.76
N SER A 13 56.23 17.53 30.00
CA SER A 13 55.88 18.54 31.03
C SER A 13 56.74 19.81 31.02
N LYS A 14 56.14 20.95 30.62
CA LYS A 14 56.18 22.22 31.37
C LYS A 14 55.12 23.22 30.87
N ARG A 15 54.31 23.67 31.83
CA ARG A 15 53.31 24.75 31.77
C ARG A 15 54.00 26.13 31.89
N ARG A 16 53.25 27.18 31.48
CA ARG A 16 53.11 28.55 32.03
C ARG A 16 53.20 29.62 30.93
N THR A 17 52.49 30.75 30.91
CA THR A 17 51.17 31.27 31.37
C THR A 17 51.25 32.80 31.19
N HIS A 18 50.10 33.45 30.93
CA HIS A 18 49.81 34.91 31.03
C HIS A 18 50.52 35.83 30.01
N LEU A 19 50.00 36.97 29.54
CA LEU A 19 49.13 38.02 30.10
C LEU A 19 48.25 38.61 28.94
N THR A 20 46.94 38.83 29.11
CA THR A 20 46.23 40.04 29.61
C THR A 20 46.06 41.19 28.59
N LEU A 21 44.81 41.60 28.39
CA LEU A 21 44.41 43.01 28.24
C LEU A 21 42.90 43.14 28.58
N GLU A 22 42.63 43.63 29.80
CA GLU A 22 41.44 44.42 30.16
C GLU A 22 41.48 45.76 29.39
N ILE A 23 40.37 46.44 29.10
CA ILE A 23 39.62 47.45 29.90
C ILE A 23 38.56 47.95 28.90
N GLY A 24 37.31 48.34 29.18
CA GLY A 24 36.56 48.59 30.40
C GLY A 24 35.23 49.27 30.00
N HIS A 25 34.24 49.15 30.88
CA HIS A 25 32.93 49.81 30.85
C HIS A 25 32.99 51.34 30.75
N LYS A 26 31.93 51.96 30.18
CA LYS A 26 31.07 52.88 30.95
C LYS A 26 29.76 53.22 30.24
N ASN A 27 28.79 53.56 31.09
CA ASN A 27 27.36 53.68 30.89
C ASN A 27 26.94 55.13 31.28
N LYS A 28 25.74 55.55 30.86
CA LYS A 28 24.87 56.65 31.37
C LYS A 28 24.91 58.07 30.72
N SER A 29 23.74 58.41 30.14
CA SER A 29 22.83 59.53 30.47
C SER A 29 23.34 60.99 30.51
N THR A 30 22.75 61.87 29.68
CA THR A 30 21.88 63.00 30.12
C THR A 30 21.20 63.71 28.93
N ALA A 31 20.03 64.30 29.22
CA ALA A 31 19.13 65.03 28.32
C ALA A 31 19.46 66.54 28.22
N GLN A 32 18.56 67.28 27.55
CA GLN A 32 18.46 68.75 27.29
C GLN A 32 19.16 69.22 26.01
N ALA A 33 18.45 69.66 24.97
CA ALA A 33 17.54 70.82 24.83
C ALA A 33 18.29 72.12 24.49
N ASP A 34 17.68 72.85 23.56
CA ASP A 34 17.80 74.28 23.30
C ASP A 34 18.83 74.85 22.30
N THR A 35 18.27 75.13 21.11
CA THR A 35 18.14 76.45 20.46
C THR A 35 19.31 77.13 19.74
N ARG A 36 18.93 77.58 18.51
CA ARG A 36 19.27 78.86 17.85
C ARG A 36 20.72 79.02 17.37
N SER A 37 21.03 79.67 16.25
CA SER A 37 20.30 80.36 15.19
C SER A 37 21.35 80.97 14.24
N GLY A 38 21.00 81.10 12.94
CA GLY A 38 21.58 82.11 12.03
C GLY A 38 22.07 81.52 10.70
N GLN A 39 21.35 81.67 9.57
CA GLN A 39 21.24 82.87 8.68
C GLN A 39 22.49 83.05 7.79
N TYR A 40 22.50 83.22 6.44
CA TYR A 40 21.56 83.56 5.34
C TYR A 40 22.20 83.02 4.01
N ALA A 41 21.54 82.22 3.13
CA ALA A 41 20.84 82.52 1.85
C ALA A 41 21.70 82.97 0.62
N PRO A 42 21.24 82.93 -0.66
CA PRO A 42 20.12 82.20 -1.30
C PRO A 42 20.42 81.60 -2.73
N GLY A 43 19.45 80.85 -3.31
CA GLY A 43 19.43 80.55 -4.76
C GLY A 43 18.33 79.58 -5.26
N ARG A 44 17.14 80.14 -5.62
CA ARG A 44 16.10 79.73 -6.61
C ARG A 44 15.99 78.23 -7.02
N SER A 45 14.84 77.55 -6.92
CA SER A 45 13.55 77.84 -7.58
C SER A 45 12.34 77.16 -6.89
N LEU A 46 11.20 77.86 -6.88
CA LEU A 46 9.87 77.49 -6.35
C LEU A 46 8.97 76.99 -7.50
N ARG A 47 7.93 76.15 -7.34
CA ARG A 47 6.59 76.37 -6.71
C ARG A 47 5.77 75.06 -6.92
N TYR A 48 4.68 74.70 -6.23
CA TYR A 48 3.90 75.23 -5.11
C TYR A 48 3.03 74.09 -4.52
N ARG A 49 2.67 74.23 -3.24
CA ARG A 49 1.57 73.53 -2.54
C ARG A 49 0.38 74.50 -2.43
N SER A 50 -0.84 74.01 -2.25
CA SER A 50 -2.14 74.72 -2.06
C SER A 50 -2.10 76.03 -1.25
N PRO A 51 -3.11 76.92 -1.34
CA PRO A 51 -4.13 76.97 -0.27
C PRO A 51 -5.53 77.55 -0.64
N ASP A 52 -6.39 77.59 0.38
CA ASP A 52 -7.83 77.88 0.49
C ASP A 52 -8.43 79.18 -0.10
N GLY A 53 -9.76 79.13 -0.32
CA GLY A 53 -10.62 80.32 -0.40
C GLY A 53 -12.13 80.07 -0.67
N ARG A 54 -12.95 80.17 0.40
CA ARG A 54 -14.35 80.68 0.50
C ARG A 54 -15.59 79.81 0.12
N ARG A 55 -16.57 79.82 1.05
CA ARG A 55 -18.04 79.43 1.02
C ARG A 55 -18.90 80.73 0.95
N PRO A 56 -20.26 80.81 0.72
CA PRO A 56 -21.40 79.96 1.22
C PRO A 56 -22.63 79.73 0.24
N VAL A 57 -23.42 78.63 0.34
CA VAL A 57 -24.76 78.34 0.96
C VAL A 57 -26.05 78.59 0.12
N ALA A 58 -26.85 77.52 -0.11
CA ALA A 58 -28.32 77.36 0.08
C ALA A 58 -28.73 75.91 -0.35
N GLU A 59 -29.10 74.95 0.53
CA GLU A 59 -30.42 74.63 1.16
C GLU A 59 -31.51 74.14 0.17
N GLN A 60 -32.27 73.04 0.30
CA GLN A 60 -32.73 72.19 1.42
C GLN A 60 -32.98 70.69 1.01
N ARG A 61 -33.13 69.82 2.02
CA ARG A 61 -33.44 68.35 2.02
C ARG A 61 -34.99 68.09 1.97
N PRO A 62 -35.63 66.90 2.19
CA PRO A 62 -35.12 65.63 2.78
C PRO A 62 -35.84 64.25 2.47
N VAL A 63 -35.35 63.15 3.13
CA VAL A 63 -35.94 61.83 3.59
C VAL A 63 -36.65 60.93 2.54
N ALA A 64 -36.48 59.59 2.43
CA ALA A 64 -36.91 58.59 3.42
C ALA A 64 -36.60 57.11 3.05
N GLU A 65 -36.76 56.29 4.08
CA GLU A 65 -36.62 54.83 4.23
C GLU A 65 -37.55 53.93 3.38
N ARG A 66 -37.11 52.67 3.23
CA ARG A 66 -37.85 51.38 3.07
C ARG A 66 -38.89 51.27 1.95
N ARG A 67 -38.81 50.18 1.16
CA ARG A 67 -39.86 49.15 1.04
C ARG A 67 -39.43 47.94 0.16
N PRO A 68 -40.13 46.79 0.31
CA PRO A 68 -39.62 45.44 0.07
C PRO A 68 -40.00 44.90 -1.31
N VAL A 69 -39.36 43.82 -1.76
CA VAL A 69 -40.00 42.94 -2.76
C VAL A 69 -40.90 41.94 -2.02
N ALA A 70 -42.12 41.89 -2.50
CA ALA A 70 -43.31 41.42 -1.86
C ALA A 70 -43.44 39.88 -1.76
N GLU A 71 -44.08 39.50 -0.66
CA GLU A 71 -45.16 38.51 -0.47
C GLU A 71 -45.23 37.21 -1.29
N ARG A 72 -45.26 36.14 -0.50
CA ARG A 72 -45.71 34.78 -0.81
C ARG A 72 -47.20 34.73 -1.16
N ARG A 73 -47.60 33.73 -1.96
CA ARG A 73 -48.86 32.96 -1.82
C ARG A 73 -48.74 31.59 -2.52
N PRO A 74 -49.61 30.59 -2.22
CA PRO A 74 -49.19 29.39 -1.50
C PRO A 74 -49.49 28.04 -2.21
N VAL A 75 -48.93 26.97 -1.64
CA VAL A 75 -49.41 25.58 -1.50
C VAL A 75 -50.16 24.93 -2.69
N ALA A 76 -49.61 23.80 -3.16
CA ALA A 76 -50.43 22.64 -3.48
C ALA A 76 -49.82 21.38 -2.84
N GLU A 77 -50.64 20.73 -2.01
CA GLU A 77 -50.37 19.50 -1.30
C GLU A 77 -50.35 18.28 -2.23
N ARG A 78 -49.47 17.33 -1.87
CA ARG A 78 -49.63 15.87 -1.85
C ARG A 78 -50.50 15.21 -2.94
N ARG A 79 -49.93 14.19 -3.59
CA ARG A 79 -50.37 12.79 -3.37
C ARG A 79 -49.31 11.74 -3.73
N PRO A 80 -49.22 10.64 -2.94
CA PRO A 80 -48.25 9.55 -3.11
C PRO A 80 -48.88 8.32 -3.76
N VAL A 81 -48.19 7.62 -4.66
CA VAL A 81 -48.51 6.22 -5.04
C VAL A 81 -47.21 5.56 -5.54
N ARG A 82 -46.56 4.69 -4.76
CA ARG A 82 -46.75 3.22 -4.65
C ARG A 82 -46.37 2.48 -5.95
N GLY A 83 -45.42 1.55 -5.85
CA GLY A 83 -45.29 0.48 -6.85
C GLY A 83 -43.88 -0.07 -7.05
N ARG A 84 -43.55 -1.13 -6.33
CA ARG A 84 -42.39 -2.00 -6.55
C ARG A 84 -42.31 -2.49 -8.02
N ARG A 85 -41.09 -2.71 -8.53
CA ARG A 85 -40.68 -4.03 -9.06
C ARG A 85 -39.17 -4.11 -9.27
N SER A 86 -38.57 -5.04 -8.55
CA SER A 86 -37.34 -5.74 -8.90
C SER A 86 -37.52 -6.50 -10.21
N VAL A 87 -36.57 -6.41 -11.13
CA VAL A 87 -36.40 -7.39 -12.20
C VAL A 87 -34.93 -7.79 -12.25
N ASN A 88 -34.67 -8.97 -11.70
CA ASN A 88 -33.51 -9.79 -12.00
C ASN A 88 -33.55 -10.25 -13.47
N GLU A 89 -32.35 -10.54 -13.97
CA GLU A 89 -32.05 -11.44 -15.10
C GLU A 89 -32.39 -10.97 -16.52
N ARG A 90 -31.34 -10.60 -17.27
CA ARG A 90 -31.22 -11.01 -18.67
C ARG A 90 -29.83 -11.57 -18.96
N ARG A 91 -29.82 -12.84 -19.35
CA ARG A 91 -28.74 -13.61 -19.99
C ARG A 91 -28.58 -13.18 -21.48
N PRO A 92 -27.49 -13.60 -22.16
CA PRO A 92 -26.80 -12.80 -23.17
C PRO A 92 -27.35 -12.98 -24.58
N VAL A 93 -27.22 -11.94 -25.41
CA VAL A 93 -27.45 -12.03 -26.86
C VAL A 93 -26.10 -12.08 -27.56
N ALA A 94 -25.83 -13.22 -28.19
CA ALA A 94 -24.77 -13.40 -29.15
C ALA A 94 -25.17 -12.86 -30.53
N GLY A 95 -24.22 -12.23 -31.20
CA GLY A 95 -24.10 -12.28 -32.67
C GLY A 95 -24.76 -11.16 -33.47
N ARG A 96 -23.95 -10.18 -33.91
CA ARG A 96 -23.86 -9.76 -35.31
C ARG A 96 -22.53 -9.00 -35.57
N ARG A 97 -21.77 -9.50 -36.54
CA ARG A 97 -20.66 -8.81 -37.25
C ARG A 97 -21.27 -7.63 -38.05
N ILE A 98 -20.61 -6.55 -38.52
CA ILE A 98 -19.34 -6.35 -39.25
C ILE A 98 -19.06 -4.83 -39.24
N PHE A 99 -17.82 -4.34 -39.10
CA PHE A 99 -17.11 -3.50 -40.10
C PHE A 99 -15.74 -3.00 -39.62
N SER A 100 -14.75 -3.25 -40.48
CA SER A 100 -13.37 -2.79 -40.43
C SER A 100 -13.26 -1.29 -40.70
N GLY A 101 -12.37 -0.61 -39.97
CA GLY A 101 -11.73 0.61 -40.45
C GLY A 101 -11.75 1.79 -39.49
N ARG A 102 -10.81 1.82 -38.54
CA ARG A 102 -9.96 2.98 -38.23
C ARG A 102 -8.92 2.57 -37.18
N ARG A 103 -7.65 2.61 -37.59
CA ARG A 103 -6.49 2.62 -36.70
C ARG A 103 -6.55 3.89 -35.86
N ALA A 104 -6.67 3.74 -34.55
CA ALA A 104 -6.35 4.74 -33.53
C ALA A 104 -6.04 3.95 -32.25
N ALA A 105 -4.77 3.80 -31.91
CA ALA A 105 -4.05 4.68 -31.00
C ALA A 105 -4.13 4.15 -29.56
N GLU A 106 -3.00 3.58 -29.14
CA GLU A 106 -2.48 3.54 -27.78
C GLU A 106 -3.23 2.68 -26.75
N ARG A 107 -2.89 1.38 -26.79
CA ARG A 107 -2.62 0.61 -25.57
C ARG A 107 -1.66 1.39 -24.67
N ARG A 108 -2.17 1.99 -23.60
CA ARG A 108 -1.41 2.27 -22.38
C ARG A 108 -1.91 1.31 -21.30
N GLN A 109 -1.49 0.05 -21.44
CA GLN A 109 -1.53 -0.89 -20.34
C GLN A 109 -0.43 -0.42 -19.37
N ALA A 110 -0.80 -0.07 -18.13
CA ALA A 110 0.16 0.24 -17.08
C ALA A 110 1.10 -0.95 -16.90
N VAL A 111 2.37 -0.77 -17.21
CA VAL A 111 3.41 -1.80 -17.12
C VAL A 111 3.95 -1.81 -15.68
N TYR A 112 3.08 -2.17 -14.74
CA TYR A 112 3.50 -3.04 -13.63
C TYR A 112 3.22 -4.50 -14.04
N ASP A 113 3.68 -4.85 -15.24
CA ASP A 113 3.55 -6.17 -15.84
C ASP A 113 4.51 -7.15 -15.14
N TRP A 114 4.09 -7.55 -13.94
CA TRP A 114 4.01 -8.94 -13.49
C TRP A 114 5.16 -9.90 -13.80
N ARG A 115 6.41 -9.47 -13.67
CA ARG A 115 7.56 -10.40 -13.51
C ARG A 115 7.90 -10.74 -12.06
N SER A 116 7.17 -10.22 -11.08
CA SER A 116 7.46 -10.44 -9.65
C SER A 116 6.68 -11.59 -9.01
N VAL A 117 5.76 -12.25 -9.70
CA VAL A 117 4.95 -13.32 -9.09
C VAL A 117 5.33 -14.72 -9.53
N ASP A 118 6.04 -14.87 -10.64
CA ASP A 118 6.89 -16.06 -10.84
C ASP A 118 7.98 -16.14 -9.75
N ALA A 119 8.39 -15.02 -9.16
CA ALA A 119 9.27 -15.02 -7.98
C ALA A 119 8.57 -15.52 -6.70
N TRP A 120 7.27 -15.24 -6.49
CA TRP A 120 6.50 -15.84 -5.40
C TRP A 120 6.33 -17.35 -5.61
N ARG A 121 5.92 -17.76 -6.81
CA ARG A 121 5.69 -19.16 -7.17
C ARG A 121 6.98 -19.99 -7.20
N SER A 122 8.10 -19.46 -7.70
CA SER A 122 9.35 -20.24 -7.86
C SER A 122 10.03 -20.59 -6.54
N VAL A 123 9.92 -19.75 -5.50
CA VAL A 123 10.48 -20.04 -4.16
C VAL A 123 9.58 -21.02 -3.40
N GLU A 124 8.26 -20.82 -3.44
CA GLU A 124 7.31 -21.64 -2.69
C GLU A 124 7.11 -23.02 -3.33
N SER A 125 7.15 -23.12 -4.66
CA SER A 125 7.14 -24.41 -5.37
C SER A 125 8.37 -25.24 -5.02
N ARG A 126 9.54 -24.62 -4.82
CA ARG A 126 10.78 -25.29 -4.42
C ARG A 126 10.75 -25.72 -2.94
N GLU A 127 10.27 -24.88 -2.03
CA GLU A 127 10.11 -25.25 -0.61
C GLU A 127 9.04 -26.35 -0.42
N GLN A 128 7.93 -26.31 -1.18
CA GLN A 128 6.91 -27.37 -1.16
C GLN A 128 7.39 -28.68 -1.78
N LEU A 129 8.19 -28.65 -2.86
CA LEU A 129 8.81 -29.84 -3.44
C LEU A 129 9.83 -30.49 -2.49
N VAL A 130 10.63 -29.68 -1.77
CA VAL A 130 11.60 -30.17 -0.79
C VAL A 130 10.89 -30.74 0.45
N ARG A 131 9.84 -30.07 0.96
CA ARG A 131 9.00 -30.60 2.05
C ARG A 131 8.28 -31.89 1.66
N ARG A 132 7.71 -31.97 0.45
CA ARG A 132 7.08 -33.20 -0.06
C ARG A 132 8.08 -34.34 -0.25
N ARG A 133 9.31 -34.08 -0.71
CA ARG A 133 10.36 -35.11 -0.78
C ARG A 133 10.86 -35.57 0.60
N SER A 134 10.85 -34.69 1.60
CA SER A 134 11.21 -35.07 2.98
C SER A 134 10.11 -35.87 3.68
N GLN A 135 8.83 -35.55 3.44
CA GLN A 135 7.69 -36.30 3.99
C GLN A 135 7.45 -37.61 3.24
N SER A 136 7.61 -37.65 1.90
CA SER A 136 7.45 -38.89 1.12
C SER A 136 8.56 -39.91 1.35
N ARG A 137 9.72 -39.51 1.87
CA ARG A 137 10.79 -40.42 2.31
C ARG A 137 10.55 -41.00 3.71
N GLN A 138 9.65 -40.43 4.51
CA GLN A 138 9.29 -40.96 5.84
C GLN A 138 7.96 -41.74 5.85
N THR A 139 7.14 -41.67 4.80
CA THR A 139 5.92 -42.47 4.66
C THR A 139 5.92 -43.25 3.35
N GLY A 140 6.94 -44.10 3.17
CA GLY A 140 6.99 -45.09 2.09
C GLY A 140 6.42 -46.41 2.58
N GLY A 141 5.12 -46.62 2.35
CA GLY A 141 4.47 -47.93 2.51
C GLY A 141 3.15 -47.84 3.26
N LEU A 142 2.05 -47.92 2.50
CA LEU A 142 0.80 -48.63 2.82
C LEU A 142 -0.30 -48.12 1.88
N GLY A 143 -0.74 -48.99 0.96
CA GLY A 143 -1.89 -48.75 0.09
C GLY A 143 -3.19 -48.57 0.89
N SER A 144 -4.07 -47.73 0.36
CA SER A 144 -5.41 -47.42 0.87
C SER A 144 -6.15 -48.66 1.44
N PRO A 145 -6.71 -48.58 2.67
CA PRO A 145 -7.45 -49.68 3.29
C PRO A 145 -8.71 -50.09 2.51
N ALA A 146 -9.26 -49.20 1.69
CA ALA A 146 -10.49 -49.47 0.94
C ALA A 146 -10.28 -50.46 -0.23
N GLY A 147 -9.07 -50.53 -0.81
CA GLY A 147 -8.76 -51.47 -1.88
C GLY A 147 -8.63 -52.91 -1.39
N ARG A 148 -8.02 -53.10 -0.20
CA ARG A 148 -7.79 -54.44 0.38
C ARG A 148 -9.06 -55.14 0.85
N LEU A 149 -10.10 -54.41 1.26
CA LEU A 149 -11.36 -55.02 1.71
C LEU A 149 -12.21 -55.58 0.56
N LEU A 150 -12.12 -55.00 -0.64
CA LEU A 150 -12.87 -55.46 -1.81
C LEU A 150 -12.20 -56.67 -2.50
N GLU A 151 -10.86 -56.75 -2.47
CA GLU A 151 -10.13 -57.93 -2.97
C GLU A 151 -10.28 -59.15 -2.06
N VAL A 152 -10.25 -58.99 -0.73
CA VAL A 152 -10.40 -60.14 0.19
C VAL A 152 -11.83 -60.71 0.19
N GLY A 153 -12.85 -59.86 0.00
CA GLY A 153 -14.25 -60.30 -0.02
C GLY A 153 -14.63 -61.15 -1.24
N SER A 154 -14.05 -60.89 -2.41
CA SER A 154 -14.38 -61.62 -3.65
C SER A 154 -13.83 -63.05 -3.63
N HIS A 155 -12.64 -63.27 -3.07
CA HIS A 155 -12.02 -64.59 -2.93
C HIS A 155 -12.78 -65.50 -1.95
N ILE A 156 -13.21 -64.97 -0.81
CA ILE A 156 -13.96 -65.75 0.20
C ILE A 156 -15.34 -66.17 -0.34
N VAL A 157 -16.03 -65.29 -1.07
CA VAL A 157 -17.34 -65.60 -1.66
C VAL A 157 -17.24 -66.61 -2.80
N ALA A 158 -16.16 -66.56 -3.59
CA ALA A 158 -15.90 -67.52 -4.66
C ALA A 158 -15.64 -68.93 -4.11
N GLU A 159 -14.87 -69.03 -3.03
CA GLU A 159 -14.51 -70.31 -2.42
C GLU A 159 -15.68 -70.95 -1.64
N LEU A 160 -16.52 -70.13 -0.98
CA LEU A 160 -17.79 -70.59 -0.38
C LEU A 160 -18.78 -71.07 -1.44
N LYS A 161 -18.91 -70.39 -2.58
CA LYS A 161 -19.77 -70.84 -3.68
C LYS A 161 -19.32 -72.19 -4.23
N ALA A 162 -18.02 -72.42 -4.40
CA ALA A 162 -17.48 -73.65 -4.98
C ALA A 162 -17.84 -74.92 -4.18
N ARG A 163 -18.01 -74.83 -2.86
CA ARG A 163 -18.25 -75.99 -1.96
C ARG A 163 -19.73 -76.25 -1.63
N MET A 164 -20.65 -75.40 -2.08
CA MET A 164 -22.09 -75.50 -1.74
C MET A 164 -22.94 -76.08 -2.88
N GLY A 165 -23.88 -76.96 -2.54
CA GLY A 165 -24.91 -77.45 -3.47
C GLY A 165 -25.90 -76.36 -3.90
N VAL A 166 -26.60 -76.57 -5.03
CA VAL A 166 -27.45 -75.56 -5.70
C VAL A 166 -28.49 -74.91 -4.77
N ARG A 167 -29.13 -75.68 -3.89
CA ARG A 167 -30.13 -75.17 -2.93
C ARG A 167 -29.53 -74.22 -1.89
N ALA A 168 -28.33 -74.50 -1.39
CA ALA A 168 -27.64 -73.65 -0.43
C ALA A 168 -27.15 -72.33 -1.06
N ARG A 169 -26.77 -72.37 -2.35
CA ARG A 169 -26.42 -71.15 -3.11
C ARG A 169 -27.62 -70.21 -3.26
N ILE A 170 -28.81 -70.75 -3.54
CA ILE A 170 -30.05 -69.96 -3.67
C ILE A 170 -30.41 -69.29 -2.33
N VAL A 171 -30.36 -70.04 -1.23
CA VAL A 171 -30.66 -69.49 0.11
C VAL A 171 -29.66 -68.39 0.49
N LEU A 172 -28.37 -68.57 0.23
CA LEU A 172 -27.36 -67.53 0.51
C LEU A 172 -27.58 -66.28 -0.34
N THR A 173 -27.94 -66.43 -1.62
CA THR A 173 -28.24 -65.27 -2.48
C THR A 173 -29.47 -64.51 -2.01
N ILE A 174 -30.52 -65.21 -1.56
CA ILE A 174 -31.73 -64.58 -1.01
C ILE A 174 -31.39 -63.85 0.30
N ALA A 175 -30.60 -64.47 1.19
CA ALA A 175 -30.20 -63.84 2.45
C ALA A 175 -29.35 -62.57 2.22
N VAL A 176 -28.37 -62.60 1.32
CA VAL A 176 -27.52 -61.44 1.00
C VAL A 176 -28.32 -60.32 0.33
N SER A 177 -29.24 -60.66 -0.58
CA SER A 177 -30.10 -59.66 -1.22
C SER A 177 -31.09 -59.02 -0.24
N LEU A 178 -31.62 -59.79 0.71
CA LEU A 178 -32.50 -59.26 1.76
C LEU A 178 -31.75 -58.32 2.72
N VAL A 179 -30.50 -58.65 3.06
CA VAL A 179 -29.62 -57.77 3.84
C VAL A 179 -29.28 -56.48 3.07
N LEU A 180 -29.04 -56.55 1.77
CA LEU A 180 -28.81 -55.38 0.91
C LEU A 180 -30.04 -54.47 0.80
N VAL A 181 -31.24 -55.05 0.67
CA VAL A 181 -32.50 -54.29 0.61
C VAL A 181 -32.78 -53.52 1.90
N VAL A 182 -32.34 -54.03 3.06
CA VAL A 182 -32.53 -53.35 4.35
C VAL A 182 -31.41 -52.34 4.65
N LEU A 183 -30.15 -52.68 4.37
CA LEU A 183 -29.01 -51.82 4.70
C LEU A 183 -28.75 -50.71 3.67
N ALA A 184 -29.05 -50.92 2.39
CA ALA A 184 -28.80 -49.91 1.36
C ALA A 184 -29.63 -48.63 1.55
N PRO A 185 -30.95 -48.69 1.86
CA PRO A 185 -31.73 -47.49 2.14
C PRO A 185 -31.26 -46.76 3.40
N ALA A 186 -30.88 -47.49 4.45
CA ALA A 186 -30.42 -46.90 5.72
C ALA A 186 -29.06 -46.19 5.56
N THR A 187 -28.12 -46.79 4.83
CA THR A 187 -26.82 -46.18 4.53
C THR A 187 -26.94 -45.01 3.57
N LEU A 188 -27.81 -45.09 2.56
CA LEU A 188 -28.12 -43.98 1.66
C LEU A 188 -28.80 -42.82 2.40
N ALA A 189 -29.74 -43.10 3.29
CA ALA A 189 -30.39 -42.10 4.14
C ALA A 189 -29.38 -41.43 5.10
N ALA A 190 -28.49 -42.20 5.71
CA ALA A 190 -27.42 -41.67 6.57
C ALA A 190 -26.44 -40.80 5.76
N LEU A 191 -26.11 -41.19 4.52
CA LEU A 191 -25.25 -40.41 3.64
C LEU A 191 -25.92 -39.10 3.20
N ILE A 192 -27.21 -39.14 2.85
CA ILE A 192 -27.98 -37.94 2.49
C ILE A 192 -28.15 -37.02 3.70
N HIS A 193 -28.39 -37.56 4.90
CA HIS A 193 -28.47 -36.78 6.12
C HIS A 193 -27.11 -36.14 6.49
N ARG A 194 -26.00 -36.87 6.33
CA ARG A 194 -24.64 -36.31 6.47
C ARG A 194 -24.36 -35.22 5.44
N ALA A 195 -24.72 -35.43 4.17
CA ALA A 195 -24.56 -34.42 3.14
C ALA A 195 -25.38 -33.15 3.42
N ARG A 196 -26.63 -33.30 3.88
CA ARG A 196 -27.50 -32.16 4.26
C ARG A 196 -26.97 -31.41 5.47
N THR A 197 -26.50 -32.11 6.50
CA THR A 197 -25.93 -31.49 7.71
C THR A 197 -24.63 -30.74 7.41
N VAL A 198 -23.74 -31.31 6.58
CA VAL A 198 -22.53 -30.63 6.13
C VAL A 198 -22.85 -29.40 5.27
N SER A 199 -23.78 -29.49 4.33
CA SER A 199 -24.22 -28.31 3.55
C SER A 199 -24.84 -27.23 4.42
N ALA A 200 -25.70 -27.59 5.39
CA ALA A 200 -26.32 -26.62 6.30
C ALA A 200 -25.29 -25.96 7.23
N ALA A 201 -24.31 -26.72 7.73
CA ALA A 201 -23.20 -26.19 8.52
C ALA A 201 -22.32 -25.23 7.70
N ASN A 202 -22.03 -25.57 6.43
CA ASN A 202 -21.25 -24.72 5.54
C ASN A 202 -21.98 -23.42 5.19
N VAL A 203 -23.29 -23.46 4.96
CA VAL A 203 -24.12 -22.26 4.71
C VAL A 203 -24.19 -21.38 5.96
N SER A 204 -24.35 -21.98 7.15
CA SER A 204 -24.38 -21.21 8.41
C SER A 204 -23.03 -20.56 8.69
N SER A 205 -21.93 -21.28 8.46
CA SER A 205 -20.57 -20.76 8.66
C SER A 205 -20.22 -19.65 7.66
N SER A 206 -20.64 -19.77 6.40
CA SER A 206 -20.41 -18.74 5.38
C SER A 206 -21.25 -17.49 5.62
N LEU A 207 -22.50 -17.62 6.09
CA LEU A 207 -23.33 -16.49 6.47
C LEU A 207 -22.79 -15.77 7.72
N VAL A 208 -22.28 -16.51 8.72
CA VAL A 208 -21.62 -15.91 9.89
C VAL A 208 -20.32 -15.20 9.50
N ALA A 209 -19.52 -15.78 8.59
CA ALA A 209 -18.32 -15.14 8.06
C ALA A 209 -18.63 -13.88 7.23
N ALA A 210 -19.67 -13.90 6.39
CA ALA A 210 -20.11 -12.74 5.62
C ALA A 210 -20.68 -11.62 6.50
N ASN A 211 -21.50 -11.99 7.51
CA ASN A 211 -22.06 -11.03 8.47
C ASN A 211 -20.98 -10.41 9.35
N SER A 212 -19.99 -11.19 9.80
CA SER A 212 -18.87 -10.66 10.57
C SER A 212 -17.98 -9.73 9.73
N TRP A 213 -17.71 -10.05 8.47
CA TRP A 213 -16.93 -9.18 7.57
C TRP A 213 -17.55 -7.80 7.36
N ASN A 214 -18.87 -7.75 7.16
CA ASN A 214 -19.60 -6.51 6.89
C ASN A 214 -19.96 -5.71 8.15
N ASN A 215 -19.74 -6.26 9.34
CA ASN A 215 -20.08 -5.63 10.62
C ASN A 215 -18.82 -5.40 11.48
N THR A 216 -17.79 -4.84 10.83
CA THR A 216 -16.51 -4.45 11.44
C THR A 216 -16.42 -2.91 11.56
N THR A 217 -15.52 -2.44 12.42
CA THR A 217 -15.18 -1.01 12.53
C THR A 217 -14.71 -0.46 11.18
N ASP A 218 -13.92 -1.24 10.45
CA ASP A 218 -13.48 -0.89 9.11
C ASP A 218 -14.65 -0.88 8.11
N ALA A 219 -15.55 -1.87 8.13
CA ALA A 219 -16.69 -1.91 7.20
C ALA A 219 -17.64 -0.72 7.36
N ALA A 220 -17.72 -0.15 8.56
CA ALA A 220 -18.53 1.05 8.84
C ALA A 220 -17.96 2.33 8.19
N LYS A 221 -16.70 2.31 7.77
CA LYS A 221 -16.02 3.45 7.14
C LYS A 221 -15.95 3.28 5.63
N THR A 222 -16.06 4.41 4.93
CA THR A 222 -15.96 4.45 3.45
C THR A 222 -14.78 5.32 3.05
N ILE A 223 -13.95 4.80 2.15
CA ILE A 223 -12.85 5.53 1.50
C ILE A 223 -13.19 5.79 0.04
N SER A 224 -12.90 7.00 -0.45
CA SER A 224 -13.00 7.33 -1.86
C SER A 224 -11.70 7.00 -2.59
N VAL A 225 -11.80 6.22 -3.67
CA VAL A 225 -10.67 5.71 -4.45
C VAL A 225 -10.77 6.20 -5.89
N TYR A 226 -9.74 6.88 -6.39
CA TYR A 226 -9.61 7.29 -7.78
C TYR A 226 -8.91 6.21 -8.61
N ASN A 227 -9.63 5.64 -9.58
CA ASN A 227 -9.07 4.68 -10.50
C ASN A 227 -8.26 5.37 -11.60
N ALA A 228 -6.94 5.23 -11.54
CA ALA A 228 -6.02 5.89 -12.47
C ALA A 228 -6.13 5.41 -13.92
N SER A 229 -6.72 4.22 -14.17
CA SER A 229 -6.81 3.67 -15.53
C SER A 229 -7.98 4.23 -16.34
N ASN A 230 -9.09 4.55 -15.68
CA ASN A 230 -10.31 5.02 -16.33
C ASN A 230 -10.79 6.40 -15.84
N GLY A 231 -10.10 6.98 -14.85
CA GLY A 231 -10.38 8.30 -14.31
C GLY A 231 -11.62 8.41 -13.42
N GLN A 232 -12.22 7.28 -13.01
CA GLN A 232 -13.42 7.28 -12.18
C GLN A 232 -13.09 7.25 -10.70
N THR A 233 -13.95 7.88 -9.88
CA THR A 233 -13.87 7.78 -8.41
C THR A 233 -14.95 6.82 -7.92
N MET A 234 -14.60 5.92 -7.02
CA MET A 234 -15.52 4.95 -6.40
C MET A 234 -15.42 5.03 -4.88
N ALA A 235 -16.53 4.78 -4.20
CA ALA A 235 -16.58 4.65 -2.76
C ALA A 235 -16.48 3.18 -2.38
N VAL A 236 -15.57 2.84 -1.48
CA VAL A 236 -15.26 1.46 -1.08
C VAL A 236 -15.26 1.37 0.44
N SER A 237 -15.79 0.29 1.01
CA SER A 237 -15.66 0.06 2.45
C SER A 237 -14.19 -0.13 2.84
N LEU A 238 -13.78 0.40 4.00
CA LEU A 238 -12.36 0.42 4.36
C LEU A 238 -11.77 -0.99 4.48
N ASN A 239 -12.52 -1.97 5.00
CA ASN A 239 -12.09 -3.37 5.07
C ASN A 239 -11.76 -3.95 3.67
N GLN A 240 -12.57 -3.65 2.67
CA GLN A 240 -12.38 -4.11 1.29
C GLN A 240 -11.19 -3.40 0.64
N TYR A 241 -11.01 -2.11 0.90
CA TYR A 241 -9.81 -1.39 0.45
C TYR A 241 -8.54 -2.03 1.04
N ILE A 242 -8.52 -2.30 2.35
CA ILE A 242 -7.38 -2.92 3.02
C ILE A 242 -7.12 -4.32 2.45
N LEU A 243 -8.16 -5.12 2.22
CA LEU A 243 -8.04 -6.44 1.60
C LEU A 243 -7.38 -6.37 0.22
N ASN A 244 -7.89 -5.47 -0.65
CA ASN A 244 -7.40 -5.32 -2.02
C ASN A 244 -5.94 -4.83 -2.06
N VAL A 245 -5.58 -3.90 -1.17
CA VAL A 245 -4.19 -3.44 -1.04
C VAL A 245 -3.31 -4.55 -0.46
N LEU A 246 -3.75 -5.24 0.58
CA LEU A 246 -2.97 -6.32 1.19
C LEU A 246 -2.67 -7.43 0.19
N ALA A 247 -3.64 -7.80 -0.65
CA ALA A 247 -3.48 -8.76 -1.74
C ALA A 247 -2.45 -8.31 -2.79
N ALA A 248 -2.35 -7.00 -3.06
CA ALA A 248 -1.36 -6.45 -3.97
C ALA A 248 0.05 -6.37 -3.36
N GLN A 249 0.13 -6.19 -2.04
CA GLN A 249 1.39 -5.91 -1.35
C GLN A 249 2.09 -7.17 -0.83
N MET A 250 1.33 -8.20 -0.44
CA MET A 250 1.88 -9.41 0.17
C MET A 250 1.27 -10.71 -0.37
N PRO A 251 2.04 -11.81 -0.41
CA PRO A 251 1.49 -13.10 -0.73
C PRO A 251 0.59 -13.59 0.42
N PRO A 252 -0.58 -14.18 0.14
CA PRO A 252 -1.49 -14.71 1.16
C PRO A 252 -0.87 -15.80 2.04
N THR A 253 0.15 -16.49 1.53
CA THR A 253 0.94 -17.52 2.25
C THR A 253 1.95 -16.95 3.24
N ALA A 254 2.11 -15.63 3.30
CA ALA A 254 2.95 -14.97 4.30
C ALA A 254 2.53 -15.35 5.73
N PRO A 255 3.45 -15.32 6.70
CA PRO A 255 3.12 -15.50 8.11
C PRO A 255 2.03 -14.53 8.56
N MET A 256 1.04 -15.02 9.32
CA MET A 256 -0.12 -14.22 9.73
C MET A 256 0.30 -12.93 10.46
N ALA A 257 1.32 -12.98 11.30
CA ALA A 257 1.86 -11.79 11.97
C ALA A 257 2.34 -10.70 10.99
N SER A 258 2.92 -11.07 9.85
CA SER A 258 3.31 -10.10 8.83
C SER A 258 2.10 -9.53 8.07
N LEU A 259 1.08 -10.36 7.82
CA LEU A 259 -0.19 -9.93 7.19
C LEU A 259 -0.94 -8.94 8.09
N GLN A 260 -1.02 -9.25 9.39
CA GLN A 260 -1.62 -8.37 10.40
C GLN A 260 -0.87 -7.05 10.52
N ALA A 261 0.46 -7.07 10.57
CA ALA A 261 1.26 -5.84 10.60
C ALA A 261 1.01 -4.98 9.35
N ALA A 262 0.99 -5.59 8.17
CA ALA A 262 0.67 -4.90 6.92
C ALA A 262 -0.75 -4.32 6.91
N ALA A 263 -1.76 -5.09 7.36
CA ALA A 263 -3.14 -4.62 7.45
C ALA A 263 -3.28 -3.37 8.32
N VAL A 264 -2.66 -3.35 9.50
CA VAL A 264 -2.66 -2.19 10.42
C VAL A 264 -1.99 -0.97 9.78
N VAL A 265 -0.87 -1.14 9.07
CA VAL A 265 -0.16 -0.04 8.39
C VAL A 265 -0.99 0.50 7.21
N ILE A 266 -1.57 -0.38 6.39
CA ILE A 266 -2.47 -0.01 5.29
C ILE A 266 -3.69 0.75 5.81
N ARG A 267 -4.31 0.28 6.90
CA ARG A 267 -5.42 0.98 7.56
C ARG A 267 -5.02 2.37 8.02
N THR A 268 -3.87 2.48 8.69
CA THR A 268 -3.33 3.76 9.16
C THR A 268 -3.10 4.73 7.99
N TYR A 269 -2.56 4.23 6.87
CA TYR A 269 -2.38 4.99 5.64
C TYR A 269 -3.71 5.55 5.12
N ALA A 270 -4.72 4.67 5.00
CA ALA A 270 -6.05 5.02 4.53
C ALA A 270 -6.72 6.07 5.42
N GLU A 271 -6.67 5.92 6.73
CA GLU A 271 -7.24 6.91 7.65
C GLU A 271 -6.52 8.25 7.62
N LYS A 272 -5.19 8.24 7.45
CA LYS A 272 -4.43 9.47 7.23
C LYS A 272 -4.85 10.17 5.93
N ALA A 273 -5.14 9.42 4.88
CA ALA A 273 -5.62 9.98 3.62
C ALA A 273 -7.03 10.60 3.77
N MET A 274 -7.96 9.88 4.41
CA MET A 274 -9.32 10.36 4.66
C MET A 274 -9.34 11.65 5.52
N THR A 275 -8.51 11.73 6.56
CA THR A 275 -8.43 12.93 7.41
C THR A 275 -7.90 14.17 6.67
N ARG A 276 -6.93 14.01 5.76
CA ARG A 276 -6.43 15.11 4.92
C ARG A 276 -7.52 15.66 4.00
N ALA A 277 -8.32 14.78 3.41
CA ALA A 277 -9.42 15.18 2.53
C ALA A 277 -10.52 15.95 3.26
N THR A 278 -10.86 15.55 4.51
CA THR A 278 -11.81 16.29 5.35
C THR A 278 -11.31 17.68 5.72
N GLN A 279 -10.00 17.85 5.97
CA GLN A 279 -9.41 19.16 6.27
C GLN A 279 -9.37 20.07 5.03
N ALA A 280 -9.19 19.50 3.84
CA ALA A 280 -9.21 20.23 2.57
C ALA A 280 -10.58 20.85 2.24
N THR A 281 -11.68 20.17 2.60
CA THR A 281 -13.05 20.66 2.36
C THR A 281 -13.48 21.76 3.34
N GLN A 282 -12.78 21.95 4.46
CA GLN A 282 -13.12 22.94 5.49
C GLN A 282 -12.30 24.24 5.45
N GLY A 283 -11.28 24.39 4.59
CA GLY A 283 -10.47 25.62 4.65
C GLY A 283 -9.36 25.88 3.64
N GLY A 284 -9.20 25.13 2.54
CA GLY A 284 -8.21 25.51 1.52
C GLY A 284 -7.73 24.39 0.62
N LYS A 285 -7.36 24.77 -0.62
CA LYS A 285 -6.75 23.96 -1.71
C LYS A 285 -6.10 22.65 -1.23
N GLY A 286 -6.85 21.55 -1.16
CA GLY A 286 -6.33 20.30 -0.60
C GLY A 286 -6.78 19.01 -1.28
N LYS A 287 -7.38 19.08 -2.47
CA LYS A 287 -7.43 17.89 -3.32
C LYS A 287 -6.20 17.93 -4.22
N GLY A 288 -5.37 16.89 -4.17
CA GLY A 288 -4.21 16.73 -5.04
C GLY A 288 -4.61 16.60 -6.52
N LYS A 289 -3.85 15.85 -7.32
CA LYS A 289 -4.15 15.65 -8.75
C LYS A 289 -5.52 14.99 -9.06
N HIS A 290 -6.22 14.44 -8.05
CA HIS A 290 -7.51 13.78 -8.20
C HIS A 290 -8.48 14.10 -7.04
N PRO A 291 -9.81 13.88 -7.22
CA PRO A 291 -10.83 14.30 -6.25
C PRO A 291 -11.07 13.34 -5.07
N ALA A 292 -10.39 12.19 -5.03
CA ALA A 292 -10.56 11.11 -4.05
C ALA A 292 -9.46 11.11 -2.95
N ASP A 293 -9.67 10.34 -1.88
CA ASP A 293 -8.74 10.20 -0.75
C ASP A 293 -7.42 9.54 -1.19
N VAL A 294 -7.52 8.50 -2.03
CA VAL A 294 -6.38 7.73 -2.57
C VAL A 294 -6.61 7.40 -4.04
N THR A 295 -5.56 7.01 -4.77
CA THR A 295 -5.64 6.43 -6.12
C THR A 295 -5.17 4.98 -6.19
N THR A 296 -5.62 4.26 -7.22
CA THR A 296 -5.15 2.91 -7.56
C THR A 296 -3.73 2.86 -8.15
N SER A 297 -3.10 4.02 -8.37
CA SER A 297 -1.73 4.08 -8.92
C SER A 297 -0.68 3.88 -7.82
N GLY A 298 0.11 2.80 -7.93
CA GLY A 298 1.26 2.51 -7.06
C GLY A 298 2.36 3.58 -7.04
N VAL A 299 2.32 4.53 -7.98
CA VAL A 299 3.25 5.67 -8.05
C VAL A 299 2.90 6.74 -7.02
N ASN A 300 1.60 6.97 -6.79
CA ASN A 300 1.11 8.03 -5.93
C ASN A 300 0.60 7.50 -4.58
N ASP A 301 0.06 6.28 -4.56
CA ASP A 301 -0.59 5.66 -3.41
C ASP A 301 -0.28 4.17 -3.35
N LEU A 302 -0.92 3.44 -2.43
CA LEU A 302 -0.81 2.00 -2.35
C LEU A 302 -1.60 1.31 -3.46
N GLU A 303 -0.89 0.57 -4.31
CA GLU A 303 -1.49 -0.30 -5.32
C GLU A 303 -2.40 -1.34 -4.68
N TRP A 304 -3.48 -1.68 -5.37
CA TRP A 304 -4.47 -2.68 -4.97
C TRP A 304 -4.77 -3.63 -6.14
N LEU A 305 -5.37 -4.79 -5.84
CA LEU A 305 -5.85 -5.72 -6.87
C LEU A 305 -7.38 -5.81 -6.81
N THR A 306 -8.02 -5.80 -7.98
CA THR A 306 -9.45 -6.12 -8.09
C THR A 306 -9.69 -7.61 -7.86
N ASP A 307 -10.92 -7.99 -7.51
CA ASP A 307 -11.30 -9.39 -7.28
C ASP A 307 -10.90 -10.28 -8.46
N SER A 308 -11.19 -9.86 -9.70
CA SER A 308 -10.79 -10.61 -10.90
C SER A 308 -9.27 -10.72 -11.06
N GLN A 309 -8.50 -9.68 -10.69
CA GLN A 309 -7.04 -9.79 -10.69
C GLN A 309 -6.59 -10.80 -9.64
N GLN A 310 -7.11 -10.72 -8.41
CA GLN A 310 -6.77 -11.64 -7.33
C GLN A 310 -7.12 -13.10 -7.68
N GLU A 311 -8.30 -13.36 -8.27
CA GLU A 311 -8.72 -14.69 -8.76
C GLU A 311 -7.73 -15.23 -9.79
N ASN A 312 -7.28 -14.39 -10.73
CA ASN A 312 -6.27 -14.79 -11.70
C ASN A 312 -4.92 -15.09 -11.03
N LEU A 313 -4.51 -14.29 -10.04
CA LEU A 313 -3.21 -14.45 -9.37
C LEU A 313 -3.17 -15.69 -8.47
N PHE A 314 -4.21 -15.90 -7.66
CA PHE A 314 -4.30 -16.98 -6.66
C PHE A 314 -4.89 -18.27 -7.26
N SER A 315 -5.56 -18.16 -8.41
CA SER A 315 -6.05 -19.29 -9.20
C SER A 315 -6.88 -20.27 -8.34
N SER A 316 -6.54 -21.56 -8.30
CA SER A 316 -7.29 -22.58 -7.55
C SER A 316 -7.24 -22.42 -6.02
N GLN A 317 -6.33 -21.60 -5.48
CA GLN A 317 -6.21 -21.35 -4.04
C GLN A 317 -6.92 -20.07 -3.60
N TYR A 318 -7.54 -19.32 -4.53
CA TYR A 318 -8.13 -18.02 -4.29
C TYR A 318 -9.01 -17.96 -3.03
N ALA A 319 -9.94 -18.90 -2.85
CA ALA A 319 -10.83 -18.89 -1.68
C ALA A 319 -10.09 -19.03 -0.35
N VAL A 320 -9.05 -19.86 -0.28
CA VAL A 320 -8.23 -20.07 0.93
C VAL A 320 -7.35 -18.85 1.17
N ASP A 321 -6.72 -18.35 0.12
CA ASP A 321 -5.84 -17.20 0.14
C ASP A 321 -6.57 -15.93 0.58
N GLU A 322 -7.72 -15.66 -0.02
CA GLU A 322 -8.59 -14.55 0.34
C GLU A 322 -9.04 -14.65 1.81
N THR A 323 -9.39 -15.86 2.28
CA THR A 323 -9.79 -16.09 3.68
C THR A 323 -8.66 -15.70 4.65
N ARG A 324 -7.41 -16.05 4.35
CA ARG A 324 -6.26 -15.68 5.18
C ARG A 324 -6.02 -14.17 5.20
N LEU A 325 -6.20 -13.50 4.06
CA LEU A 325 -6.09 -12.04 4.00
C LEU A 325 -7.21 -11.38 4.82
N ARG A 326 -8.46 -11.84 4.67
CA ARG A 326 -9.60 -11.36 5.47
C ARG A 326 -9.37 -11.60 6.96
N GLU A 327 -8.83 -12.74 7.36
CA GLU A 327 -8.48 -13.04 8.75
C GLU A 327 -7.48 -12.01 9.30
N ALA A 328 -6.44 -11.65 8.54
CA ALA A 328 -5.47 -10.63 8.95
C ALA A 328 -6.12 -9.24 9.13
N VAL A 329 -7.03 -8.86 8.23
CA VAL A 329 -7.78 -7.60 8.31
C VAL A 329 -8.70 -7.60 9.52
N SER A 330 -9.57 -8.61 9.65
CA SER A 330 -10.56 -8.70 10.74
C SER A 330 -9.95 -8.86 12.12
N SER A 331 -8.87 -9.65 12.25
CA SER A 331 -8.18 -9.82 13.55
C SER A 331 -7.44 -8.57 14.03
N THR A 332 -7.33 -7.55 13.18
CA THR A 332 -6.75 -6.25 13.51
C THR A 332 -7.74 -5.10 13.31
N ASP A 333 -9.04 -5.42 13.24
CA ASP A 333 -10.10 -4.45 12.94
C ASP A 333 -10.00 -3.17 13.77
N GLY A 334 -10.10 -2.03 13.10
CA GLY A 334 -10.04 -0.71 13.70
C GLY A 334 -8.70 -0.31 14.31
N LEU A 335 -7.67 -1.16 14.34
CA LEU A 335 -6.37 -0.81 14.94
C LEU A 335 -5.46 -0.06 13.97
N ILE A 336 -4.94 1.07 14.42
CA ILE A 336 -4.01 1.95 13.68
C ILE A 336 -2.74 2.25 14.48
N VAL A 337 -1.69 2.70 13.79
CA VAL A 337 -0.44 3.20 14.38
C VAL A 337 -0.52 4.72 14.54
N THR A 338 -0.20 5.21 15.72
CA THR A 338 -0.31 6.64 16.05
C THR A 338 0.93 7.20 16.71
N TYR A 339 1.15 8.49 16.49
CA TYR A 339 2.16 9.29 17.16
C TYR A 339 1.51 10.59 17.62
N HIS A 340 1.68 10.95 18.89
CA HIS A 340 0.92 12.04 19.53
C HIS A 340 -0.59 11.97 19.28
N ASN A 341 -1.16 10.76 19.41
CA ASN A 341 -2.59 10.47 19.23
C ASN A 341 -3.16 10.75 17.84
N ALA A 342 -2.32 11.01 16.83
CA ALA A 342 -2.74 11.14 15.43
C ALA A 342 -2.21 9.96 14.60
N PRO A 343 -2.93 9.52 13.55
CA PRO A 343 -2.41 8.53 12.60
C PRO A 343 -1.07 8.99 12.01
N ILE A 344 -0.10 8.07 11.99
CA ILE A 344 1.21 8.35 11.41
C ILE A 344 1.16 8.40 9.87
N ASP A 345 2.18 8.99 9.27
CA ASP A 345 2.53 8.73 7.87
C ASP A 345 3.09 7.31 7.74
N ALA A 346 2.18 6.36 7.54
CA ALA A 346 2.42 4.93 7.56
C ALA A 346 3.05 4.42 6.25
N PHE A 347 4.24 4.92 5.92
CA PHE A 347 4.98 4.45 4.74
C PHE A 347 5.30 2.96 4.82
N LEU A 348 5.21 2.28 3.69
CA LEU A 348 5.62 0.89 3.52
C LEU A 348 6.41 0.75 2.22
N THR A 349 7.33 -0.21 2.21
CA THR A 349 8.14 -0.56 1.04
C THR A 349 8.11 -2.07 0.86
N ARG A 350 8.02 -2.56 -0.38
CA ARG A 350 7.90 -4.00 -0.62
C ARG A 350 9.22 -4.72 -0.30
N VAL A 351 10.33 -4.15 -0.77
CA VAL A 351 11.71 -4.60 -0.51
C VAL A 351 12.57 -3.35 -0.34
N SER A 352 13.33 -3.21 0.73
CA SER A 352 14.32 -2.13 0.87
C SER A 352 15.61 -2.47 0.13
N ALA A 353 16.52 -1.51 -0.02
CA ALA A 353 17.88 -1.75 -0.50
C ALA A 353 18.81 -2.38 0.57
N GLY A 354 18.24 -3.13 1.52
CA GLY A 354 18.94 -3.75 2.67
C GLY A 354 18.79 -2.97 3.98
N GLU A 355 18.34 -1.72 3.92
CA GLU A 355 17.99 -0.87 5.05
C GLU A 355 16.91 0.13 4.64
N THR A 356 15.97 0.44 5.54
CA THR A 356 14.96 1.47 5.30
C THR A 356 15.54 2.87 5.46
N ARG A 357 14.94 3.85 4.79
CA ARG A 357 15.39 5.24 4.72
C ARG A 357 14.99 6.04 5.94
N ASN A 358 15.77 7.08 6.24
CA ASN A 358 15.50 8.02 7.32
C ASN A 358 14.46 9.07 6.89
N GLY A 359 13.18 8.84 7.19
CA GLY A 359 12.12 9.80 6.87
C GLY A 359 12.26 11.13 7.61
N LYS A 360 12.81 11.15 8.83
CA LYS A 360 13.06 12.40 9.57
C LYS A 360 14.01 13.34 8.82
N VAL A 361 15.06 12.78 8.21
CA VAL A 361 16.08 13.55 7.47
C VAL A 361 15.59 13.92 6.09
N GLU A 362 14.97 12.98 5.37
CA GLU A 362 14.66 13.15 3.95
C GLU A 362 13.27 13.76 3.68
N LEU A 363 12.31 13.55 4.58
CA LEU A 363 10.91 14.01 4.44
C LEU A 363 10.51 15.05 5.48
N GLY A 364 11.24 15.15 6.60
CA GLY A 364 11.14 16.25 7.56
C GLY A 364 11.04 15.81 9.02
N SER A 365 11.37 16.73 9.93
CA SER A 365 11.52 16.48 11.37
C SER A 365 10.26 15.98 12.08
N HIS A 366 9.08 16.20 11.49
CA HIS A 366 7.78 15.75 11.99
C HIS A 366 7.57 14.22 11.89
N LEU A 367 8.52 13.47 11.31
CA LEU A 367 8.46 12.03 11.11
C LEU A 367 9.52 11.28 11.94
N PRO A 368 9.62 11.48 13.26
CA PRO A 368 10.68 10.88 14.08
C PRO A 368 10.59 9.36 14.16
N TYR A 369 9.43 8.77 13.86
CA TYR A 369 9.21 7.32 13.83
C TYR A 369 9.66 6.65 12.52
N LEU A 370 9.99 7.41 11.46
CA LEU A 370 10.53 6.84 10.22
C LEU A 370 12.06 6.81 10.28
N VAL A 371 12.58 5.77 10.94
CA VAL A 371 14.01 5.59 11.14
C VAL A 371 14.60 4.53 10.21
N PRO A 372 15.93 4.52 10.00
CA PRO A 372 16.59 3.41 9.35
C PRO A 372 16.50 2.13 10.16
N VAL A 373 16.05 1.05 9.51
CA VAL A 373 15.93 -0.29 10.05
C VAL A 373 16.63 -1.26 9.10
N LYS A 374 17.62 -1.98 9.61
CA LYS A 374 18.31 -3.02 8.84
C LYS A 374 17.34 -4.12 8.43
N CYS A 375 17.36 -4.45 7.14
CA CYS A 375 16.49 -5.43 6.52
C CYS A 375 17.33 -6.49 5.79
N PRO A 376 18.11 -7.31 6.51
CA PRO A 376 19.01 -8.29 5.90
C PRO A 376 18.29 -9.33 5.02
N ALA A 377 17.01 -9.64 5.30
CA ALA A 377 16.24 -10.57 4.48
C ALA A 377 16.00 -10.02 3.06
N ASP A 378 15.92 -8.69 2.89
CA ASP A 378 15.56 -8.06 1.64
C ASP A 378 16.58 -8.32 0.53
N VAL A 379 17.86 -8.43 0.89
CA VAL A 379 18.97 -8.76 -0.02
C VAL A 379 18.78 -10.15 -0.66
N HIS A 380 18.02 -11.03 -0.01
CA HIS A 380 17.68 -12.37 -0.51
C HIS A 380 16.34 -12.41 -1.26
N SER A 381 15.67 -11.27 -1.44
CA SER A 381 14.50 -11.18 -2.30
C SER A 381 14.87 -11.56 -3.74
N PRO A 382 14.10 -12.42 -4.42
CA PRO A 382 14.41 -12.78 -5.81
C PRO A 382 14.44 -11.58 -6.76
N ASN A 383 13.73 -10.51 -6.41
CA ASN A 383 13.67 -9.25 -7.17
C ASN A 383 14.39 -8.12 -6.42
N PHE A 384 15.43 -8.44 -5.63
CA PHE A 384 16.21 -7.43 -4.93
C PHE A 384 16.92 -6.49 -5.91
N GLU A 385 17.45 -7.01 -7.01
CA GLU A 385 18.13 -6.24 -8.05
C GLU A 385 17.37 -6.36 -9.37
N SER A 386 17.26 -5.25 -10.12
CA SER A 386 16.60 -5.23 -11.44
C SER A 386 17.38 -4.37 -12.42
N HIS A 387 17.48 -4.85 -13.65
CA HIS A 387 18.24 -4.20 -14.73
C HIS A 387 17.32 -3.76 -15.86
N PHE A 388 17.54 -2.54 -16.33
CA PHE A 388 16.78 -1.92 -17.41
C PHE A 388 17.73 -1.33 -18.43
N THR A 389 17.35 -1.35 -19.70
CA THR A 389 18.11 -0.71 -20.78
C THR A 389 17.18 0.17 -21.59
N PHE A 390 17.53 1.43 -21.72
CA PHE A 390 16.79 2.41 -22.51
C PHE A 390 17.68 2.97 -23.61
N SER A 391 17.13 3.14 -24.80
CA SER A 391 17.72 4.04 -25.80
C SER A 391 17.52 5.49 -25.39
N GLU A 392 18.35 6.39 -25.91
CA GLU A 392 18.23 7.83 -25.69
C GLU A 392 16.82 8.38 -26.01
N SER A 393 16.24 7.94 -27.13
CA SER A 393 14.88 8.34 -27.54
C SER A 393 13.79 7.86 -26.57
N GLN A 394 13.90 6.61 -26.10
CA GLN A 394 12.97 6.09 -25.09
C GLN A 394 13.08 6.87 -23.78
N LEU A 395 14.31 7.12 -23.32
CA LEU A 395 14.57 7.85 -22.10
C LEU A 395 14.02 9.28 -22.18
N ALA A 396 14.29 9.98 -23.28
CA ALA A 396 13.80 11.34 -23.51
C ALA A 396 12.27 11.40 -23.48
N LYS A 397 11.60 10.45 -24.15
CA LYS A 397 10.13 10.35 -24.16
C LYS A 397 9.57 10.13 -22.75
N MET A 398 10.11 9.19 -21.97
CA MET A 398 9.64 8.88 -20.61
C MET A 398 9.89 10.06 -19.65
N LEU A 399 11.03 10.74 -19.79
CA LEU A 399 11.34 11.92 -18.99
C LEU A 399 10.55 13.17 -19.41
N ASN A 400 9.88 13.13 -20.56
CA ASN A 400 9.22 14.27 -21.21
C ASN A 400 10.20 15.41 -21.53
N VAL A 401 11.34 15.06 -22.12
CA VAL A 401 12.36 16.00 -22.63
C VAL A 401 12.55 15.77 -24.13
N LYS A 402 13.00 16.80 -24.86
CA LYS A 402 13.32 16.63 -26.28
C LYS A 402 14.59 15.80 -26.42
N THR A 403 14.60 14.82 -27.32
CA THR A 403 15.74 13.90 -27.49
C THR A 403 17.05 14.65 -27.76
N ASN A 404 17.04 15.68 -28.59
CA ASN A 404 18.23 16.49 -28.89
C ASN A 404 18.71 17.39 -27.74
N GLN A 405 17.99 17.44 -26.62
CA GLN A 405 18.35 18.21 -25.42
C GLN A 405 18.84 17.32 -24.27
N LEU A 406 18.61 16.00 -24.36
CA LEU A 406 19.06 15.04 -23.37
C LEU A 406 20.50 14.64 -23.68
N VAL A 407 21.44 14.95 -22.79
CA VAL A 407 22.84 14.59 -23.01
C VAL A 407 23.17 13.31 -22.24
N LEU A 408 22.93 12.16 -22.87
CA LEU A 408 22.99 10.85 -22.20
C LEU A 408 24.37 10.57 -21.54
N LYS A 409 25.47 11.03 -22.15
CA LYS A 409 26.83 10.92 -21.57
C LYS A 409 27.01 11.68 -20.25
N ASN A 410 26.22 12.73 -20.02
CA ASN A 410 26.30 13.56 -18.83
C ASN A 410 25.33 13.12 -17.73
N LEU A 411 24.38 12.25 -18.06
CA LEU A 411 23.36 11.78 -17.13
C LEU A 411 23.99 10.95 -15.99
N LYS A 412 23.89 11.47 -14.76
CA LYS A 412 24.47 10.85 -13.58
C LYS A 412 23.64 11.07 -12.33
N VAL A 413 23.80 10.15 -11.38
CA VAL A 413 23.37 10.35 -9.99
C VAL A 413 24.35 11.34 -9.35
N LYS A 414 23.85 12.52 -8.97
CA LYS A 414 24.64 13.62 -8.39
C LYS A 414 24.77 13.51 -6.88
N SER A 415 23.74 13.02 -6.20
CA SER A 415 23.75 12.80 -4.75
C SER A 415 22.84 11.64 -4.35
N ARG A 416 23.13 11.08 -3.18
CA ARG A 416 22.37 10.00 -2.54
C ARG A 416 22.17 10.33 -1.06
N ASP A 417 21.13 9.74 -0.48
CA ASP A 417 20.99 9.71 0.98
C ASP A 417 21.93 8.66 1.62
N LYS A 418 21.90 8.60 2.96
CA LYS A 418 22.75 7.68 3.73
C LYS A 418 22.45 6.20 3.49
N GLN A 419 21.27 5.87 2.96
CA GLN A 419 20.85 4.51 2.65
C GLN A 419 21.13 4.13 1.18
N GLY A 420 21.60 5.07 0.37
CA GLY A 420 22.00 4.83 -1.02
C GLY A 420 20.96 5.26 -2.06
N TYR A 421 19.77 5.72 -1.66
CA TYR A 421 18.76 6.15 -2.61
C TYR A 421 19.16 7.47 -3.27
N SER A 422 18.99 7.56 -4.58
CA SER A 422 19.33 8.77 -5.35
C SER A 422 18.44 9.94 -4.92
N THR A 423 19.04 11.06 -4.55
CA THR A 423 18.33 12.28 -4.16
C THR A 423 18.32 13.30 -5.29
N LEU A 424 19.36 13.31 -6.13
CA LEU A 424 19.46 14.18 -7.30
C LEU A 424 20.08 13.43 -8.48
N ILE A 425 19.41 13.49 -9.63
CA ILE A 425 19.88 12.99 -10.92
C ILE A 425 19.90 14.16 -11.90
N SER A 426 20.94 14.26 -12.72
CA SER A 426 21.05 15.34 -13.70
C SER A 426 21.94 14.97 -14.87
N ASP A 427 21.63 15.50 -16.05
CA ASP A 427 22.48 15.48 -17.25
C ASP A 427 23.21 16.82 -17.49
N GLY A 428 23.12 17.76 -16.56
CA GLY A 428 23.63 19.12 -16.66
C GLY A 428 22.57 20.14 -17.08
N SER A 429 21.67 19.79 -18.00
CA SER A 429 20.60 20.68 -18.48
C SER A 429 19.31 20.51 -17.67
N TYR A 430 19.02 19.27 -17.27
CA TYR A 430 17.86 18.89 -16.49
C TYR A 430 18.27 18.28 -15.17
N SER A 431 17.37 18.38 -14.20
CA SER A 431 17.53 17.76 -12.89
C SER A 431 16.22 17.14 -12.43
N TRP A 432 16.31 15.98 -11.80
CA TRP A 432 15.19 15.26 -11.21
C TRP A 432 15.57 14.79 -9.80
N THR A 433 14.58 14.70 -8.92
CA THR A 433 14.74 13.87 -7.72
C THR A 433 14.79 12.40 -8.14
N GLY A 434 15.49 11.55 -7.38
CA GLY A 434 15.54 10.12 -7.71
C GLY A 434 14.17 9.46 -7.73
N ALA A 435 13.27 9.86 -6.83
CA ALA A 435 11.89 9.37 -6.81
C ALA A 435 11.11 9.78 -8.08
N ALA A 436 11.21 11.04 -8.51
CA ALA A 436 10.53 11.49 -9.73
C ALA A 436 11.09 10.84 -10.99
N PHE A 437 12.41 10.60 -11.02
CA PHE A 437 13.07 9.88 -12.11
C PHE A 437 12.60 8.42 -12.16
N ALA A 438 12.61 7.72 -11.01
CA ALA A 438 12.13 6.36 -10.91
C ALA A 438 10.67 6.23 -11.37
N ALA A 439 9.80 7.13 -10.89
CA ALA A 439 8.38 7.14 -11.27
C ALA A 439 8.17 7.33 -12.78
N LYS A 440 8.91 8.25 -13.41
CA LYS A 440 8.81 8.51 -14.86
C LYS A 440 9.26 7.32 -15.71
N LEU A 441 10.24 6.57 -15.22
CA LEU A 441 10.80 5.40 -15.91
C LEU A 441 10.18 4.08 -15.46
N GLU A 442 9.19 4.11 -14.56
CA GLU A 442 8.58 2.93 -13.94
C GLU A 442 9.63 2.01 -13.28
N LEU A 443 10.70 2.60 -12.72
CA LEU A 443 11.73 1.86 -12.01
C LEU A 443 11.23 1.41 -10.63
N PRO A 444 11.66 0.23 -10.14
CA PRO A 444 11.20 -0.29 -8.85
C PRO A 444 11.57 0.58 -7.64
N SER A 445 12.70 1.29 -7.70
CA SER A 445 13.18 2.11 -6.60
C SER A 445 14.03 3.29 -7.07
N ALA A 446 14.33 4.21 -6.15
CA ALA A 446 15.27 5.30 -6.38
C ALA A 446 16.74 4.97 -6.05
N ASP A 447 17.01 3.79 -5.47
CA ASP A 447 18.39 3.30 -5.37
C ASP A 447 18.78 2.70 -6.71
N MET A 448 19.51 3.48 -7.50
CA MET A 448 19.81 3.16 -8.89
C MET A 448 21.22 3.56 -9.28
N THR A 449 21.85 2.83 -10.19
CA THR A 449 23.15 3.15 -10.79
C THR A 449 23.05 3.14 -12.30
N PHE A 450 23.83 3.99 -12.97
CA PHE A 450 23.82 4.14 -14.41
C PHE A 450 25.12 3.67 -15.04
N ARG A 451 25.00 3.03 -16.20
CA ARG A 451 26.11 2.76 -17.11
C ARG A 451 25.68 3.15 -18.52
N VAL A 452 26.43 4.06 -19.12
CA VAL A 452 26.19 4.48 -20.51
C VAL A 452 27.02 3.59 -21.43
N THR A 453 26.35 2.94 -22.39
CA THR A 453 26.97 2.04 -23.38
C THR A 453 26.55 2.50 -24.78
N GLY A 454 27.42 3.24 -25.46
CA GLY A 454 27.12 3.82 -26.78
C GLY A 454 25.97 4.83 -26.71
N SER A 455 24.85 4.52 -27.39
CA SER A 455 23.60 5.32 -27.42
C SER A 455 22.52 4.80 -26.46
N LYS A 456 22.89 3.91 -25.54
CA LYS A 456 21.99 3.32 -24.55
C LYS A 456 22.45 3.63 -23.12
N ILE A 457 21.51 3.63 -22.20
CA ILE A 457 21.75 3.64 -20.76
C ILE A 457 21.25 2.35 -20.15
N GLU A 458 22.10 1.70 -19.37
CA GLU A 458 21.78 0.60 -18.48
C GLU A 458 21.55 1.18 -17.08
N ILE A 459 20.40 0.87 -16.49
CA ILE A 459 20.02 1.26 -15.14
C ILE A 459 19.86 0.00 -14.32
N THR A 460 20.62 -0.09 -13.23
CA THR A 460 20.44 -1.14 -12.22
C THR A 460 19.80 -0.52 -11.00
N THR A 461 18.78 -1.17 -10.44
CA THR A 461 18.04 -0.70 -9.26
C THR A 461 18.08 -1.74 -8.15
N LYS A 462 18.02 -1.29 -6.89
CA LYS A 462 17.96 -2.16 -5.71
C LYS A 462 16.73 -1.89 -4.86
N GLY A 463 16.07 -2.95 -4.41
CA GLY A 463 14.81 -2.89 -3.68
C GLY A 463 13.61 -2.51 -4.57
N ILE A 464 12.44 -2.47 -3.94
CA ILE A 464 11.15 -2.19 -4.55
C ILE A 464 10.35 -1.30 -3.60
N GLY A 465 10.07 -0.08 -4.06
CA GLY A 465 9.36 0.96 -3.32
C GLY A 465 10.23 2.15 -2.95
N ASN A 466 9.66 3.04 -2.15
CA ASN A 466 10.28 4.31 -1.76
C ASN A 466 11.37 4.16 -0.67
N GLY A 467 11.47 3.00 -0.04
CA GLY A 467 12.44 2.68 1.00
C GLY A 467 12.08 3.14 2.42
N TYR A 468 10.95 3.81 2.66
CA TYR A 468 10.58 4.31 4.00
C TYR A 468 9.67 3.33 4.76
N GLY A 469 9.73 3.42 6.09
CA GLY A 469 8.82 2.70 6.99
C GLY A 469 9.03 1.19 6.98
N MET A 470 7.94 0.41 6.89
CA MET A 470 8.00 -1.04 7.02
C MET A 470 8.40 -1.72 5.71
N SER A 471 9.49 -2.51 5.74
CA SER A 471 9.80 -3.48 4.68
C SER A 471 8.93 -4.72 4.82
N LEU A 472 8.09 -5.00 3.82
CA LEU A 472 7.20 -6.16 3.81
C LEU A 472 7.98 -7.48 3.73
N TYR A 473 9.05 -7.53 2.95
CA TYR A 473 9.86 -8.74 2.83
C TYR A 473 10.59 -9.08 4.15
N GLN A 474 11.15 -8.08 4.83
CA GLN A 474 11.74 -8.26 6.16
C GLN A 474 10.69 -8.58 7.23
N ALA A 475 9.50 -7.96 7.18
CA ALA A 475 8.39 -8.28 8.08
C ALA A 475 7.98 -9.76 7.95
N ARG A 476 7.95 -10.30 6.73
CA ARG A 476 7.71 -11.74 6.49
C ARG A 476 8.78 -12.61 7.12
N ALA A 477 10.06 -12.26 6.98
CA ALA A 477 11.14 -13.01 7.60
C ALA A 477 11.03 -13.01 9.15
N TRP A 478 10.65 -11.88 9.75
CA TRP A 478 10.39 -11.80 11.18
C TRP A 478 9.17 -12.59 11.63
N GLY A 479 8.08 -12.58 10.84
CA GLY A 479 6.93 -13.43 11.10
C GLY A 479 7.28 -14.92 11.01
N LYS A 480 8.14 -15.33 10.06
CA LYS A 480 8.67 -16.71 9.98
C LYS A 480 9.51 -17.08 11.19
N ALA A 481 10.23 -16.10 11.75
CA ALA A 481 11.01 -16.24 12.99
C ALA A 481 10.16 -16.13 14.27
N GLY A 482 8.82 -16.10 14.17
CA GLY A 482 7.92 -16.12 15.32
C GLY A 482 7.65 -14.76 15.98
N LYS A 483 8.09 -13.65 15.39
CA LYS A 483 7.73 -12.32 15.93
C LYS A 483 6.25 -12.05 15.76
N SER A 484 5.64 -11.48 16.79
CA SER A 484 4.27 -10.96 16.71
C SER A 484 4.18 -9.73 15.81
N TRP A 485 2.99 -9.44 15.29
CA TRP A 485 2.75 -8.27 14.45
C TRP A 485 3.04 -6.96 15.18
N LYS A 486 2.75 -6.89 16.49
CA LYS A 486 3.06 -5.72 17.34
C LYS A 486 4.57 -5.49 17.45
N GLU A 487 5.34 -6.55 17.64
CA GLU A 487 6.81 -6.46 17.65
C GLU A 487 7.36 -5.97 16.30
N ILE A 488 6.84 -6.51 15.19
CA ILE A 488 7.22 -6.06 13.84
C ILE A 488 7.00 -4.55 13.69
N LEU A 489 5.80 -4.06 14.03
CA LEU A 489 5.48 -2.63 13.94
C LEU A 489 6.35 -1.78 14.87
N SER A 490 6.60 -2.23 16.10
CA SER A 490 7.44 -1.50 17.05
C SER A 490 8.88 -1.31 16.58
N LYS A 491 9.39 -2.23 15.74
CA LYS A 491 10.72 -2.14 15.14
C LYS A 491 10.76 -1.14 13.97
N PHE A 492 9.74 -1.13 13.13
CA PHE A 492 9.68 -0.23 11.97
C PHE A 492 9.21 1.19 12.29
N TYR A 493 8.42 1.36 13.35
CA TYR A 493 7.86 2.64 13.77
C TYR A 493 8.07 2.86 15.27
N PRO A 494 9.32 3.01 15.74
CA PRO A 494 9.61 3.20 17.17
C PRO A 494 8.96 4.48 17.71
N GLY A 495 8.59 4.45 19.00
CA GLY A 495 7.96 5.58 19.68
C GLY A 495 6.49 5.81 19.32
N THR A 496 5.89 4.94 18.51
CA THR A 496 4.47 4.97 18.17
C THR A 496 3.64 4.09 19.11
N LYS A 497 2.32 4.26 19.07
CA LYS A 497 1.34 3.44 19.80
C LYS A 497 0.37 2.78 18.83
N ILE A 498 -0.11 1.60 19.18
CA ILE A 498 -1.20 0.93 18.47
C ILE A 498 -2.48 1.17 19.28
N GLN A 499 -3.50 1.73 18.65
CA GLN A 499 -4.77 2.04 19.30
C GLN A 499 -5.96 1.90 18.33
N PRO A 500 -7.19 1.73 18.85
CA PRO A 500 -8.38 1.82 18.02
C PRO A 500 -8.45 3.19 17.32
N SER A 501 -8.93 3.18 16.09
CA SER A 501 -9.24 4.42 15.39
C SER A 501 -10.38 5.14 16.10
N SER A 502 -10.18 6.42 16.39
CA SER A 502 -11.13 7.29 17.07
C SER A 502 -11.87 8.24 16.12
N LEU A 503 -11.83 7.98 14.81
CA LEU A 503 -12.55 8.78 13.80
C LEU A 503 -14.01 8.36 13.68
#